data_AF-E4L8T3-F1
#
_entry.id   AF-E4L8T3-F1
#
_cell.length_a   1.000
_cell.length_b   1.000
_cell.length_c   1.000
_cell.angle_alpha   90.00
_cell.angle_beta   90.00
_cell.angle_gamma   90.00
#
_symmetry.space_group_name_H-M   'P 1'
#
loop_
_entity.id
_entity.type
_entity.pdbx_description
1 polymer ?
#
loop_
_entity_poly.entity_id
_entity_poly.type
_entity_poly.pdbx_seq_one_letter_code
_entity_poly.pdbx_strand_id
1 'polypeptide(L)'
;MDTYKLWGNLLAIHAYEKTPYEDFIILDNIFDAKQNKIKIPINKEKSLSSNSQLYFKKYNKMKTRIQIGKEKVEKCKENIDALNHIYYYSTLITSNEELYALSKELETLGIKSKKNIEKNLFKNKTLNHNFLQFCIDGFKIFIGKNSKENEILTFKKSSSEDIWLHVKQIPGSHVIIKAEKQIVPIETLEKVASIAAFYSSGKDSGKITVDYTFIKNVKRIPNTKSGRVSYTNEKSILVIPHSPDFFIGKKT
;
A
#
# COMPACT_ATOMS: atom_id res chain seq x y z
N MET A 1 -23.61 -17.93 2.86
CA MET A 1 -22.49 -18.85 2.61
C MET A 1 -22.61 -20.05 3.54
N ASP A 2 -22.69 -19.81 4.85
CA ASP A 2 -22.87 -20.87 5.85
C ASP A 2 -24.19 -21.62 5.69
N THR A 3 -25.23 -20.96 5.19
CA THR A 3 -26.50 -21.57 4.79
C THR A 3 -26.34 -22.70 3.77
N TYR A 4 -25.54 -22.52 2.70
CA TYR A 4 -25.32 -23.57 1.71
C TYR A 4 -24.47 -24.73 2.26
N LYS A 5 -23.53 -24.45 3.16
CA LYS A 5 -22.77 -25.49 3.85
C LYS A 5 -23.69 -26.30 4.76
N LEU A 6 -24.53 -25.62 5.52
CA LEU A 6 -25.52 -26.23 6.40
C LEU A 6 -26.50 -27.10 5.61
N TRP A 7 -27.07 -26.58 4.53
CA TRP A 7 -27.96 -27.35 3.66
C TRP A 7 -27.28 -28.55 3.01
N GLY A 8 -26.03 -28.39 2.55
CA GLY A 8 -25.22 -29.50 2.03
C GLY A 8 -25.01 -30.60 3.07
N ASN A 9 -24.65 -30.23 4.30
CA ASN A 9 -24.47 -31.17 5.41
C ASN A 9 -25.76 -31.91 5.77
N LEU A 10 -26.87 -31.19 5.96
CA LEU A 10 -28.16 -31.80 6.31
C LEU A 10 -28.61 -32.78 5.21
N LEU A 11 -28.56 -32.38 3.94
CA LEU A 11 -28.91 -33.27 2.83
C LEU A 11 -27.97 -34.47 2.67
N ALA A 12 -26.70 -34.35 3.08
CA ALA A 12 -25.75 -35.47 3.07
C ALA A 12 -26.06 -36.50 4.17
N ILE A 13 -26.51 -36.04 5.34
CA ILE A 13 -26.89 -36.90 6.46
C ILE A 13 -28.14 -37.70 6.09
N HIS A 14 -29.11 -37.05 5.46
CA HIS A 14 -30.35 -37.68 4.98
C HIS A 14 -30.20 -38.31 3.59
N ALA A 15 -28.98 -38.59 3.12
CA ALA A 15 -28.74 -39.09 1.75
C ALA A 15 -29.36 -40.47 1.46
N TYR A 16 -29.70 -41.23 2.50
CA TYR A 16 -30.38 -42.54 2.40
C TYR A 16 -31.89 -42.41 2.14
N GLU A 17 -32.47 -41.22 2.35
CA GLU A 17 -33.90 -40.98 2.15
C GLU A 17 -34.23 -40.77 0.66
N LYS A 18 -35.49 -41.04 0.30
CA LYS A 18 -35.99 -40.75 -1.05
C LYS A 18 -36.15 -39.24 -1.22
N THR A 19 -35.79 -38.71 -2.39
CA THR A 19 -36.04 -37.33 -2.73
C THR A 19 -37.55 -37.05 -2.75
N PRO A 20 -38.02 -36.01 -2.04
CA PRO A 20 -39.41 -35.55 -2.13
C PRO A 20 -39.81 -35.16 -3.56
N TYR A 21 -41.10 -35.26 -3.87
CA TYR A 21 -41.66 -34.79 -5.15
C TYR A 21 -41.76 -33.25 -5.22
N GLU A 22 -41.66 -32.58 -4.08
CA GLU A 22 -41.67 -31.12 -3.95
C GLU A 22 -40.29 -30.52 -4.23
N ASP A 23 -40.23 -29.23 -4.55
CA ASP A 23 -38.98 -28.51 -4.82
C ASP A 23 -38.24 -28.09 -3.52
N PHE A 24 -38.61 -28.66 -2.36
CA PHE A 24 -37.98 -28.43 -1.07
C PHE A 24 -38.10 -29.65 -0.14
N ILE A 25 -37.29 -29.67 0.92
CA ILE A 25 -37.38 -30.61 2.04
C ILE A 25 -37.29 -29.83 3.36
N ILE A 26 -38.01 -30.27 4.39
CA ILE A 26 -37.93 -29.70 5.73
C ILE A 26 -37.15 -30.69 6.60
N LEU A 27 -36.01 -30.25 7.12
CA LEU A 27 -35.14 -31.06 7.98
C LEU A 27 -34.88 -30.35 9.30
N ASP A 28 -34.73 -31.11 10.37
CA ASP A 28 -34.34 -30.58 11.66
C ASP A 28 -32.88 -30.13 11.62
N ASN A 29 -32.59 -28.93 12.13
CA ASN A 29 -31.22 -28.45 12.22
C ASN A 29 -30.49 -29.12 13.40
N ILE A 30 -29.93 -30.29 13.17
CA ILE A 30 -29.16 -31.05 14.17
C ILE A 30 -27.90 -30.32 14.67
N PHE A 31 -27.49 -29.23 14.00
CA PHE A 31 -26.34 -28.41 14.39
C PHE A 31 -26.73 -27.23 15.28
N ASP A 32 -28.02 -27.06 15.60
CA ASP A 32 -28.55 -26.03 16.50
C ASP A 32 -29.16 -26.69 17.75
N ALA A 33 -28.90 -26.12 18.93
CA ALA A 33 -29.34 -26.65 20.22
C ALA A 33 -30.88 -26.73 20.34
N LYS A 34 -31.60 -25.90 19.58
CA LYS A 34 -33.07 -25.86 19.55
C LYS A 34 -33.70 -26.74 18.46
N GLN A 35 -32.89 -27.41 17.62
CA GLN A 35 -33.33 -28.26 16.51
C GLN A 35 -34.43 -27.62 15.64
N ASN A 36 -34.26 -26.34 15.32
CA ASN A 36 -35.24 -25.63 14.49
C ASN A 36 -35.38 -26.29 13.11
N LYS A 37 -36.61 -26.43 12.63
CA LYS A 37 -36.90 -26.95 11.28
C LYS A 37 -36.46 -25.95 10.21
N ILE A 38 -35.66 -26.41 9.26
CA ILE A 38 -35.17 -25.62 8.13
C ILE A 38 -35.78 -26.14 6.84
N LYS A 39 -36.38 -25.23 6.07
CA LYS A 39 -36.84 -25.48 4.71
C LYS A 39 -35.67 -25.32 3.73
N ILE A 40 -35.26 -26.41 3.10
CA ILE A 40 -34.12 -26.47 2.16
C ILE A 40 -34.66 -26.68 0.74
N PRO A 41 -34.45 -25.76 -0.20
CA PRO A 41 -34.83 -25.98 -1.60
C PRO A 41 -34.04 -27.16 -2.19
N ILE A 42 -34.65 -28.00 -3.02
CA ILE A 42 -33.99 -29.13 -3.69
C ILE A 42 -34.46 -29.23 -5.13
N ASN A 43 -33.68 -29.89 -5.98
CA ASN A 43 -34.15 -30.34 -7.29
C ASN A 43 -34.70 -31.77 -7.14
N LYS A 44 -36.02 -31.92 -7.36
CA LYS A 44 -36.75 -33.20 -7.29
C LYS A 44 -36.27 -34.27 -8.26
N GLU A 45 -35.64 -33.89 -9.37
CA GLU A 45 -35.08 -34.81 -10.37
C GLU A 45 -33.74 -35.43 -9.91
N LYS A 46 -33.20 -35.00 -8.76
CA LYS A 46 -31.90 -35.40 -8.26
C LYS A 46 -32.00 -36.06 -6.90
N SER A 47 -31.12 -37.03 -6.63
CA SER A 47 -30.98 -37.60 -5.28
C SER A 47 -30.63 -36.53 -4.25
N LEU A 48 -30.95 -36.77 -2.96
CA LEU A 48 -30.55 -35.87 -1.87
C LEU A 48 -29.01 -35.72 -1.80
N SER A 49 -28.27 -36.79 -2.05
CA SER A 49 -26.80 -36.75 -2.21
C SER A 49 -26.37 -35.83 -3.36
N SER A 50 -27.03 -35.90 -4.53
CA SER A 50 -26.75 -35.01 -5.66
C SER A 50 -27.09 -33.54 -5.34
N ASN A 51 -28.19 -33.28 -4.63
CA ASN A 51 -28.56 -31.94 -4.16
C ASN A 51 -27.55 -31.40 -3.14
N SER A 52 -27.09 -32.23 -2.20
CA SER A 52 -26.02 -31.90 -1.25
C SER A 52 -24.74 -31.47 -1.98
N GLN A 53 -24.30 -32.24 -2.97
CA GLN A 53 -23.13 -31.89 -3.78
C GLN A 53 -23.30 -30.56 -4.53
N LEU A 54 -24.49 -30.24 -5.03
CA LEU A 54 -24.77 -28.93 -5.64
C LEU A 54 -24.57 -27.79 -4.64
N TYR A 55 -25.03 -27.97 -3.40
CA TYR A 55 -24.83 -26.98 -2.35
C TYR A 55 -23.37 -26.84 -1.92
N PHE A 56 -22.62 -27.94 -1.82
CA PHE A 56 -21.18 -27.87 -1.60
C PHE A 56 -20.44 -27.19 -2.75
N LYS A 57 -20.82 -27.43 -4.01
CA LYS A 57 -20.28 -26.71 -5.18
C LYS A 57 -20.56 -25.21 -5.08
N LYS A 58 -21.79 -24.80 -4.73
CA LYS A 58 -22.15 -23.39 -4.51
C LYS A 58 -21.34 -22.76 -3.37
N TYR A 59 -21.23 -23.47 -2.24
CA TYR A 59 -20.45 -23.04 -1.07
C TYR A 59 -18.98 -22.82 -1.43
N ASN A 60 -18.32 -23.81 -2.07
CA ASN A 60 -16.93 -23.71 -2.47
C ASN A 60 -16.71 -22.57 -3.48
N LYS A 61 -17.61 -22.40 -4.45
CA LYS A 61 -17.57 -21.27 -5.40
C LYS A 61 -17.65 -19.93 -4.68
N MET A 62 -18.52 -19.79 -3.67
CA MET A 62 -18.64 -18.57 -2.88
C MET A 62 -17.41 -18.33 -2.00
N LYS A 63 -16.88 -19.37 -1.36
CA LYS A 63 -15.64 -19.31 -0.57
C LYS A 63 -14.48 -18.79 -1.41
N THR A 64 -14.27 -19.38 -2.59
CA THR A 64 -13.23 -18.96 -3.53
C THR A 64 -13.46 -17.54 -4.02
N ARG A 65 -14.70 -17.14 -4.34
CA ARG A 65 -15.03 -15.77 -4.74
C ARG A 65 -14.73 -14.74 -3.66
N ILE A 66 -15.01 -15.04 -2.40
CA ILE A 66 -14.68 -14.15 -1.27
C ILE A 66 -13.17 -14.00 -1.14
N GLN A 67 -12.42 -15.10 -1.22
CA GLN A 67 -10.96 -15.07 -1.15
C GLN A 67 -10.36 -14.20 -2.28
N ILE A 68 -10.74 -14.48 -3.53
CA ILE A 68 -10.30 -13.71 -4.70
C ILE A 68 -10.78 -12.25 -4.59
N GLY A 69 -11.99 -12.02 -4.08
CA GLY A 69 -12.54 -10.69 -3.88
C GLY A 69 -11.70 -9.86 -2.90
N LYS A 70 -11.28 -10.45 -1.78
CA LYS A 70 -10.38 -9.82 -0.81
C LYS A 70 -9.04 -9.46 -1.46
N GLU A 71 -8.43 -10.38 -2.19
CA GLU A 71 -7.17 -10.13 -2.91
C GLU A 71 -7.30 -9.00 -3.94
N LYS A 72 -8.43 -8.93 -4.67
CA LYS A 72 -8.72 -7.84 -5.61
C LYS A 72 -8.89 -6.50 -4.91
N VAL A 73 -9.58 -6.46 -3.77
CA VAL A 73 -9.79 -5.24 -2.99
C VAL A 73 -8.44 -4.69 -2.50
N GLU A 74 -7.58 -5.54 -1.96
CA GLU A 74 -6.24 -5.12 -1.52
C GLU A 74 -5.41 -4.59 -2.70
N LYS A 75 -5.41 -5.28 -3.84
CA LYS A 75 -4.72 -4.81 -5.05
C LYS A 75 -5.28 -3.46 -5.57
N CYS A 76 -6.59 -3.23 -5.44
CA CYS A 76 -7.20 -1.95 -5.79
C CYS A 76 -6.72 -0.83 -4.86
N LYS A 77 -6.64 -1.08 -3.55
CA LYS A 77 -6.10 -0.12 -2.58
C LYS A 77 -4.63 0.22 -2.89
N GLU A 78 -3.80 -0.79 -3.16
CA GLU A 78 -2.40 -0.57 -3.55
C GLU A 78 -2.26 0.30 -4.80
N ASN A 79 -3.12 0.11 -5.80
CA ASN A 79 -3.14 0.93 -7.00
C ASN A 79 -3.59 2.37 -6.70
N ILE A 80 -4.60 2.56 -5.85
CA ILE A 80 -5.06 3.89 -5.43
C ILE A 80 -3.92 4.64 -4.73
N ASP A 81 -3.23 3.99 -3.78
CA ASP A 81 -2.09 4.58 -3.09
C ASP A 81 -0.97 4.98 -4.07
N ALA A 82 -0.64 4.10 -5.02
CA ALA A 82 0.38 4.37 -6.02
C ALA A 82 0.00 5.56 -6.91
N LEU A 83 -1.27 5.68 -7.29
CA LEU A 83 -1.77 6.82 -8.07
C LEU A 83 -1.76 8.11 -7.26
N ASN A 84 -2.12 8.07 -5.98
CA ASN A 84 -2.04 9.24 -5.09
C ASN A 84 -0.59 9.73 -4.92
N HIS A 85 0.37 8.81 -4.86
CA HIS A 85 1.78 9.13 -4.80
C HIS A 85 2.28 9.83 -6.08
N ILE A 86 1.91 9.29 -7.23
CA ILE A 86 2.20 9.91 -8.54
C ILE A 86 1.53 11.27 -8.66
N TYR A 87 0.27 11.39 -8.22
CA TYR A 87 -0.45 12.65 -8.22
C TYR A 87 0.27 13.70 -7.37
N TYR A 88 0.69 13.33 -6.16
CA TYR A 88 1.49 14.21 -5.30
C TYR A 88 2.76 14.69 -6.02
N TYR A 89 3.57 13.78 -6.58
CA TYR A 89 4.78 14.19 -7.28
C TYR A 89 4.51 15.01 -8.54
N SER A 90 3.39 14.78 -9.23
CA SER A 90 3.02 15.59 -10.38
C SER A 90 2.82 17.08 -10.04
N THR A 91 2.43 17.37 -8.80
CA THR A 91 2.25 18.75 -8.32
C THR A 91 3.57 19.44 -8.00
N LEU A 92 4.65 18.68 -7.87
CA LEU A 92 5.99 19.18 -7.52
C LEU A 92 6.92 19.34 -8.74
N ILE A 93 6.50 18.89 -9.93
CA ILE A 93 7.34 18.93 -11.12
C ILE A 93 7.61 20.37 -11.52
N THR A 94 8.89 20.70 -11.64
CA THR A 94 9.35 22.02 -12.11
C THR A 94 10.27 21.92 -13.33
N SER A 95 10.70 20.71 -13.71
CA SER A 95 11.62 20.48 -14.82
C SER A 95 11.14 19.40 -15.80
N ASN A 96 11.59 19.49 -17.05
CA ASN A 96 11.32 18.49 -18.07
C ASN A 96 11.91 17.10 -17.73
N GLU A 97 13.02 17.07 -16.98
CA GLU A 97 13.65 15.81 -16.54
C GLU A 97 12.77 15.08 -15.51
N GLU A 98 12.20 15.81 -14.54
CA GLU A 98 11.24 15.27 -13.56
C GLU A 98 9.95 14.78 -14.24
N LEU A 99 9.45 15.54 -15.23
CA LEU A 99 8.29 15.13 -16.02
C LEU A 99 8.53 13.83 -16.79
N TYR A 100 9.71 13.69 -17.39
CA TYR A 100 10.09 12.46 -18.07
C TYR A 100 10.20 11.28 -17.10
N ALA A 101 10.78 11.49 -15.91
CA ALA A 101 10.85 10.46 -14.87
C ALA A 101 9.46 10.00 -14.42
N LEU A 102 8.51 10.92 -14.19
CA LEU A 102 7.13 10.60 -13.85
C LEU A 102 6.43 9.82 -14.98
N SER A 103 6.67 10.20 -16.24
CA SER A 103 6.11 9.49 -17.39
C SER A 103 6.56 8.04 -17.45
N LYS A 104 7.82 7.76 -17.07
CA LYS A 104 8.36 6.40 -16.98
C LYS A 104 7.75 5.62 -15.82
N GLU A 105 7.47 6.26 -14.69
CA GLU A 105 6.75 5.63 -13.57
C GLU A 105 5.31 5.29 -13.94
N LEU A 106 4.62 6.14 -14.71
CA LEU A 106 3.29 5.82 -15.24
C LEU A 106 3.30 4.61 -16.19
N GLU A 107 4.34 4.48 -17.02
CA GLU A 107 4.51 3.31 -17.90
C GLU A 107 4.66 2.00 -17.10
N THR A 108 5.36 1.99 -15.96
CA THR A 108 5.48 0.79 -15.11
C THR A 108 4.15 0.39 -14.46
N LEU A 109 3.25 1.35 -14.24
CA LEU A 109 1.87 1.06 -13.82
C LEU A 109 1.02 0.44 -14.93
N GLY A 110 1.47 0.50 -16.18
CA GLY A 110 0.71 0.09 -17.37
C GLY A 110 -0.06 1.24 -18.02
N ILE A 111 0.14 2.48 -17.55
CA ILE A 111 -0.47 3.69 -18.10
C ILE A 111 0.47 4.21 -19.18
N LYS A 112 0.20 3.83 -20.44
CA LYS A 112 1.02 4.26 -21.58
C LYS A 112 0.66 5.68 -21.99
N SER A 113 1.68 6.51 -22.23
CA SER A 113 1.51 7.79 -22.92
C SER A 113 1.01 7.55 -24.36
N LYS A 114 -0.01 8.29 -24.79
CA LYS A 114 -0.52 8.26 -26.18
C LYS A 114 0.44 8.91 -27.18
N LYS A 115 1.42 9.71 -26.71
CA LYS A 115 2.44 10.34 -27.56
C LYS A 115 3.80 9.73 -27.25
N ASN A 116 4.52 9.34 -28.32
CA ASN A 116 5.96 9.12 -28.27
C ASN A 116 6.63 10.45 -27.92
N ILE A 117 6.67 10.81 -26.63
CA ILE A 117 7.55 11.87 -26.14
C ILE A 117 8.95 11.39 -26.51
N GLU A 118 9.57 12.10 -27.45
CA GLU A 118 10.68 11.62 -28.25
C GLU A 118 11.79 11.05 -27.37
N LYS A 119 12.06 9.74 -27.54
CA LYS A 119 13.21 9.04 -26.96
C LYS A 119 14.57 9.71 -27.26
N ASN A 120 14.61 10.67 -28.19
CA ASN A 120 15.83 11.35 -28.61
C ASN A 120 16.21 12.56 -27.73
N LEU A 121 15.30 13.16 -26.96
CA LEU A 121 15.65 14.31 -26.09
C LEU A 121 16.47 13.93 -24.84
N PHE A 122 16.42 12.66 -24.42
CA PHE A 122 17.01 12.20 -23.14
C PHE A 122 18.02 11.04 -23.30
N LYS A 123 18.53 10.81 -24.51
CA LYS A 123 19.31 9.61 -24.83
C LYS A 123 20.70 9.55 -24.16
N ASN A 124 21.28 10.68 -23.76
CA ASN A 124 22.69 10.77 -23.36
C ASN A 124 22.96 11.69 -22.14
N LYS A 125 22.05 11.79 -21.17
CA LYS A 125 22.42 12.34 -19.85
C LYS A 125 22.28 11.23 -18.83
N THR A 126 23.39 10.88 -18.17
CA THR A 126 23.31 10.32 -16.82
C THR A 126 22.36 11.23 -16.06
N LEU A 127 21.21 10.70 -15.63
CA LEU A 127 20.33 11.42 -14.71
C LEU A 127 21.19 11.72 -13.47
N ASN A 128 21.76 12.93 -13.41
CA ASN A 128 22.36 13.43 -12.19
C ASN A 128 21.19 13.57 -11.23
N HIS A 129 21.06 12.60 -10.34
CA HIS A 129 20.02 12.59 -9.33
C HIS A 129 20.30 13.76 -8.37
N ASN A 130 19.71 14.91 -8.69
CA ASN A 130 19.82 16.13 -7.92
C ASN A 130 18.80 16.10 -6.78
N PHE A 131 19.11 15.30 -5.75
CA PHE A 131 18.42 15.33 -4.47
C PHE A 131 18.43 16.76 -3.92
N LEU A 132 17.37 17.17 -3.22
CA LEU A 132 17.49 18.37 -2.39
C LEU A 132 18.46 18.05 -1.25
N GLN A 133 19.41 18.94 -1.03
CA GLN A 133 20.42 18.79 0.00
C GLN A 133 20.60 20.11 0.75
N PHE A 134 20.65 20.03 2.07
CA PHE A 134 20.97 21.14 2.94
C PHE A 134 21.59 20.63 4.25
N CYS A 135 21.99 21.54 5.13
CA CYS A 135 22.60 21.21 6.43
C CYS A 135 21.72 21.75 7.55
N ILE A 136 21.44 20.93 8.57
CA ILE A 136 20.75 21.33 9.80
C ILE A 136 21.63 20.90 10.96
N ASP A 137 22.01 21.85 11.82
CA ASP A 137 22.80 21.59 13.04
C ASP A 137 24.09 20.77 12.78
N GLY A 138 24.72 20.94 11.62
CA GLY A 138 25.93 20.21 11.23
C GLY A 138 25.68 18.87 10.51
N PHE A 139 24.43 18.41 10.41
CA PHE A 139 24.06 17.18 9.71
C PHE A 139 23.62 17.44 8.27
N LYS A 140 24.12 16.64 7.33
CA LYS A 140 23.66 16.69 5.93
C LYS A 140 22.31 16.01 5.79
N ILE A 141 21.35 16.73 5.25
CA ILE A 141 20.00 16.26 4.98
C ILE A 141 19.82 16.05 3.49
N PHE A 142 19.22 14.93 3.11
CA PHE A 142 18.86 14.63 1.72
C PHE A 142 17.37 14.34 1.60
N ILE A 143 16.75 14.86 0.55
CA ILE A 143 15.32 14.62 0.26
C ILE A 143 15.18 14.15 -1.20
N GLY A 144 14.46 13.04 -1.40
CA GLY A 144 14.10 12.57 -2.73
C GLY A 144 12.88 13.34 -3.27
N LYS A 145 12.95 13.77 -4.53
CA LYS A 145 11.87 14.56 -5.16
C LYS A 145 10.82 13.70 -5.87
N ASN A 146 11.09 12.41 -6.02
CA ASN A 146 10.21 11.46 -6.70
C ASN A 146 10.52 10.03 -6.19
N SER A 147 9.68 9.07 -6.57
CA SER A 147 9.78 7.67 -6.18
C SER A 147 11.14 7.05 -6.49
N LYS A 148 11.73 7.37 -7.65
CA LYS A 148 13.01 6.82 -8.10
C LYS A 148 14.17 7.37 -7.27
N GLU A 149 14.15 8.67 -7.00
CA GLU A 149 15.12 9.29 -6.11
C GLU A 149 15.00 8.78 -4.68
N ASN A 150 13.78 8.62 -4.16
CA ASN A 150 13.56 8.01 -2.85
C ASN A 150 14.21 6.63 -2.77
N GLU A 151 14.03 5.79 -3.79
CA GLU A 151 14.62 4.45 -3.83
C GLU A 151 16.17 4.50 -3.84
N ILE A 152 16.74 5.35 -4.70
CA ILE A 152 18.20 5.50 -4.80
C ILE A 152 18.77 6.08 -3.49
N LEU A 153 18.11 7.09 -2.94
CA LEU A 153 18.50 7.74 -1.71
C LEU A 153 18.51 6.73 -0.56
N THR A 154 17.44 5.96 -0.42
CA THR A 154 17.26 4.98 0.68
C THR A 154 18.23 3.81 0.56
N PHE A 155 18.37 3.22 -0.64
CA PHE A 155 19.02 1.91 -0.79
C PHE A 155 20.40 1.94 -1.46
N LYS A 156 20.80 3.05 -2.09
CA LYS A 156 22.10 3.15 -2.79
C LYS A 156 23.01 4.23 -2.21
N LYS A 157 22.44 5.36 -1.78
CA LYS A 157 23.23 6.50 -1.27
C LYS A 157 23.40 6.50 0.24
N SER A 158 22.49 5.84 0.98
CA SER A 158 22.48 5.87 2.45
C SER A 158 23.24 4.70 3.07
N SER A 159 23.86 4.96 4.21
CA SER A 159 24.48 3.97 5.09
C SER A 159 23.42 3.34 5.98
N SER A 160 23.69 2.13 6.49
CA SER A 160 22.81 1.40 7.42
C SER A 160 22.50 2.16 8.71
N GLU A 161 23.40 3.04 9.15
CA GLU A 161 23.32 3.86 10.37
C GLU A 161 22.73 5.25 10.13
N ASP A 162 22.45 5.62 8.87
CA ASP A 162 21.75 6.88 8.57
C ASP A 162 20.29 6.77 9.03
N ILE A 163 19.70 7.92 9.37
CA ILE A 163 18.30 7.99 9.83
C ILE A 163 17.41 8.30 8.64
N TRP A 164 16.41 7.45 8.43
CA TRP A 164 15.34 7.61 7.46
C TRP A 164 14.11 8.19 8.15
N LEU A 165 13.46 9.17 7.51
CA LEU A 165 12.22 9.78 7.93
C LEU A 165 11.21 9.79 6.79
N HIS A 166 9.94 9.58 7.12
CA HIS A 166 8.82 9.70 6.19
C HIS A 166 7.53 9.98 6.93
N VAL A 167 6.59 10.66 6.29
CA VAL A 167 5.29 10.95 6.91
C VAL A 167 4.46 9.68 7.05
N LYS A 168 3.79 9.53 8.18
CA LYS A 168 3.00 8.34 8.46
C LYS A 168 1.76 8.26 7.56
N GLN A 169 1.61 7.12 6.88
CA GLN A 169 0.41 6.72 6.09
C GLN A 169 0.03 7.59 4.89
N ILE A 170 0.71 8.71 4.62
CA ILE A 170 0.40 9.60 3.49
C ILE A 170 1.61 9.73 2.53
N PRO A 171 1.37 10.05 1.24
CA PRO A 171 2.44 10.29 0.29
C PRO A 171 3.40 11.39 0.72
N GLY A 172 4.71 11.14 0.62
CA GLY A 172 5.73 12.12 0.90
C GLY A 172 7.10 11.70 0.43
N SER A 173 8.06 12.63 0.54
CA SER A 173 9.45 12.36 0.22
C SER A 173 10.13 11.54 1.30
N HIS A 174 11.06 10.67 0.89
CA HIS A 174 12.00 10.06 1.84
C HIS A 174 13.04 11.12 2.22
N VAL A 175 13.22 11.34 3.51
CA VAL A 175 14.19 12.28 4.07
C VAL A 175 15.26 11.51 4.83
N ILE A 176 16.53 11.78 4.55
CA ILE A 176 17.67 11.11 5.19
C ILE A 176 18.52 12.12 5.94
N ILE A 177 18.85 11.80 7.19
CA ILE A 177 19.91 12.44 7.95
C ILE A 177 21.16 11.59 7.85
N LYS A 178 22.25 12.16 7.33
CA LYS A 178 23.56 11.52 7.37
C LYS A 178 24.12 11.58 8.78
N ALA A 179 24.09 10.45 9.48
CA ALA A 179 24.56 10.38 10.86
C ALA A 179 26.10 10.41 10.93
N GLU A 180 26.79 9.81 9.95
CA GLU A 180 28.26 9.75 9.91
C GLU A 180 28.89 9.30 11.26
N LYS A 181 28.25 8.31 11.92
CA LYS A 181 28.59 7.76 13.26
C LYS A 181 28.37 8.71 14.44
N GLN A 182 27.71 9.84 14.24
CA GLN A 182 27.31 10.76 15.29
C GLN A 182 25.89 10.46 15.77
N ILE A 183 25.61 10.77 17.04
CA ILE A 183 24.26 10.71 17.59
C ILE A 183 23.52 11.96 17.12
N VAL A 184 22.38 11.77 16.45
CA VAL A 184 21.52 12.90 16.03
C VAL A 184 20.67 13.33 17.22
N PRO A 185 20.79 14.60 17.69
CA PRO A 185 19.96 15.13 18.77
C PRO A 185 18.47 15.11 18.42
N ILE A 186 17.61 15.07 19.45
CA ILE A 186 16.16 15.04 19.25
C ILE A 186 15.66 16.33 18.60
N GLU A 187 16.27 17.46 18.92
CA GLU A 187 15.94 18.77 18.37
C GLU A 187 16.20 18.80 16.85
N THR A 188 17.30 18.20 16.40
CA THR A 188 17.60 18.06 14.97
C THR A 188 16.61 17.12 14.29
N LEU A 189 16.24 16.01 14.94
CA LEU A 189 15.21 15.10 14.42
C LEU A 189 13.86 15.79 14.26
N GLU A 190 13.44 16.62 15.22
CA GLU A 190 12.18 17.39 15.15
C GLU A 190 12.18 18.38 13.99
N LYS A 191 13.28 19.13 13.80
CA LYS A 191 13.43 20.06 12.65
C LYS A 191 13.32 19.31 11.32
N VAL A 192 14.04 18.19 11.18
CA VAL A 192 14.04 17.41 9.95
C VAL A 192 12.69 16.72 9.73
N ALA A 193 12.02 16.26 10.78
CA ALA A 193 10.67 15.72 10.71
C ALA A 193 9.68 16.79 10.22
N SER A 194 9.77 18.01 10.74
CA SER A 194 8.97 19.15 10.25
C SER A 194 9.18 19.39 8.75
N ILE A 195 10.42 19.28 8.27
CA ILE A 195 10.73 19.40 6.83
C ILE A 195 10.16 18.21 6.04
N ALA A 196 10.23 16.99 6.57
CA ALA A 196 9.63 15.81 5.95
C ALA A 196 8.11 15.97 5.81
N ALA A 197 7.46 16.54 6.82
CA ALA A 197 6.04 16.89 6.77
C ALA A 197 5.74 17.96 5.70
N PHE A 198 6.62 18.95 5.54
CA PHE A 198 6.51 19.96 4.48
C PHE A 198 6.62 19.37 3.07
N TYR A 199 7.54 18.41 2.85
CA TYR A 199 7.64 17.66 1.60
C TYR A 199 6.72 16.42 1.58
N SER A 200 5.46 16.60 1.96
CA SER A 200 4.42 15.57 1.85
C SER A 200 3.10 16.14 1.36
N SER A 201 2.14 15.26 1.04
CA SER A 201 0.77 15.66 0.75
C SER A 201 0.07 16.32 1.95
N GLY A 202 0.66 16.26 3.14
CA GLY A 202 0.15 16.86 4.35
C GLY A 202 0.67 18.27 4.64
N LYS A 203 1.46 18.89 3.75
CA LYS A 203 2.12 20.19 4.02
C LYS A 203 1.21 21.30 4.61
N ASP A 204 -0.09 21.30 4.26
CA ASP A 204 -1.06 22.32 4.69
C ASP A 204 -1.89 21.86 5.91
N SER A 205 -1.52 20.75 6.55
CA SER A 205 -2.17 20.23 7.76
C SER A 205 -1.55 20.83 9.01
N GLY A 206 -2.33 20.95 10.09
CA GLY A 206 -1.85 21.54 11.35
C GLY A 206 -0.73 20.75 12.02
N LYS A 207 -1.00 19.50 12.41
CA LYS A 207 0.01 18.60 13.00
C LYS A 207 0.03 17.26 12.27
N ILE A 208 1.23 16.77 12.01
CA ILE A 208 1.48 15.55 11.25
C ILE A 208 2.46 14.66 11.99
N THR A 209 2.17 13.36 11.97
CA THR A 209 3.05 12.33 12.51
C THR A 209 4.08 11.92 11.46
N VAL A 210 5.35 11.99 11.82
CA VAL A 210 6.48 11.56 11.00
C VAL A 210 7.15 10.39 11.69
N ASP A 211 7.32 9.29 10.95
CA ASP A 211 8.03 8.11 11.42
C ASP A 211 9.50 8.22 11.05
N TYR A 212 10.38 7.79 11.95
CA TYR A 212 11.81 7.72 11.71
C TYR A 212 12.41 6.42 12.25
N THR A 213 13.42 5.92 11.54
CA THR A 213 14.17 4.70 11.92
C THR A 213 15.54 4.71 11.25
N PHE A 214 16.40 3.76 11.59
CA PHE A 214 17.65 3.56 10.84
C PHE A 214 17.39 2.92 9.48
N ILE A 215 18.19 3.27 8.47
CA ILE A 215 18.08 2.70 7.12
C ILE A 215 18.15 1.18 7.11
N LYS A 216 18.94 0.55 7.98
CA LYS A 216 19.00 -0.91 8.10
C LYS A 216 17.65 -1.59 8.43
N ASN A 217 16.72 -0.83 9.00
CA ASN A 217 15.37 -1.31 9.32
C ASN A 217 14.39 -1.11 8.15
N VAL A 218 14.80 -0.39 7.10
CA VAL A 218 13.99 -0.12 5.91
C VAL A 218 14.27 -1.17 4.86
N LYS A 219 13.22 -1.84 4.37
CA LYS A 219 13.30 -2.91 3.38
C LYS A 219 12.41 -2.61 2.19
N ARG A 220 12.87 -3.05 1.02
CA ARG A 220 12.07 -3.05 -0.21
C ARG A 220 10.95 -4.06 -0.06
N ILE A 221 9.73 -3.68 -0.43
CA ILE A 221 8.66 -4.66 -0.61
C ILE A 221 8.83 -5.25 -2.02
N PRO A 222 9.09 -6.56 -2.17
CA PRO A 222 9.24 -7.16 -3.49
C PRO A 222 7.97 -7.00 -4.31
N ASN A 223 8.12 -6.84 -5.63
CA ASN A 223 7.00 -6.82 -6.60
C ASN A 223 5.99 -5.66 -6.43
N THR A 224 6.28 -4.62 -5.67
CA THR A 224 5.46 -3.40 -5.66
C THR A 224 5.89 -2.45 -6.77
N LYS A 225 4.91 -1.90 -7.51
CA LYS A 225 5.17 -1.05 -8.69
C LYS A 225 5.64 0.38 -8.35
N SER A 226 5.34 0.84 -7.14
CA SER A 226 5.73 2.13 -6.59
C SER A 226 6.78 1.85 -5.52
N GLY A 227 7.80 2.71 -5.36
CA GLY A 227 8.95 2.55 -4.46
C GLY A 227 8.62 2.49 -2.96
N ARG A 228 7.62 1.68 -2.59
CA ARG A 228 7.14 1.42 -1.25
C ARG A 228 8.20 0.67 -0.48
N VAL A 229 8.26 1.03 0.79
CA VAL A 229 9.17 0.42 1.74
C VAL A 229 8.37 -0.10 2.92
N SER A 230 8.80 -1.22 3.46
CA SER A 230 8.40 -1.67 4.79
C SER A 230 9.51 -1.28 5.76
N TYR A 231 9.16 -0.82 6.94
CA TYR A 231 10.12 -0.47 7.97
C TYR A 231 9.68 -1.00 9.32
N THR A 232 10.64 -1.19 10.22
CA THR A 232 10.43 -1.67 11.58
C THR A 232 11.23 -0.82 12.57
N ASN A 233 10.96 -1.00 13.86
CA ASN A 233 11.65 -0.31 14.96
C ASN A 233 11.61 1.22 14.79
N GLU A 234 10.53 1.71 14.21
CA GLU A 234 10.28 3.12 14.03
C GLU A 234 9.88 3.78 15.34
N LYS A 235 10.20 5.06 15.42
CA LYS A 235 9.65 5.98 16.40
C LYS A 235 8.88 7.06 15.63
N SER A 236 7.89 7.66 16.29
CA SER A 236 7.04 8.68 15.68
C SER A 236 7.21 10.01 16.41
N ILE A 237 7.24 11.11 15.66
CA ILE A 237 7.25 12.48 16.19
C ILE A 237 6.08 13.25 15.59
N LEU A 238 5.36 13.99 16.41
CA LEU A 238 4.27 14.87 15.97
C LEU A 238 4.83 16.28 15.74
N VAL A 239 4.75 16.77 14.50
CA VAL A 239 5.36 18.05 14.09
C VAL A 239 4.39 18.92 13.31
N ILE A 240 4.68 20.22 13.23
CA ILE A 240 4.03 21.18 12.33
C ILE A 240 4.91 21.29 11.08
N PRO A 241 4.36 21.27 9.84
CA PRO A 241 5.15 21.41 8.63
C PRO A 241 5.83 22.79 8.52
N HIS A 242 7.15 22.81 8.31
CA HIS A 242 7.90 24.03 7.99
C HIS A 242 8.90 23.79 6.86
N SER A 243 9.10 24.80 6.01
CA SER A 243 10.08 24.75 4.92
C SER A 243 11.52 24.71 5.46
N PRO A 244 12.50 24.20 4.68
CA PRO A 244 13.90 24.25 5.08
C PRO A 244 14.40 25.66 5.44
N ASP A 245 13.94 26.68 4.71
CA ASP A 245 14.34 28.07 4.91
C ASP A 245 13.99 28.60 6.31
N PHE A 246 12.96 28.04 6.94
CA PHE A 246 12.57 28.39 8.31
C PHE A 246 13.68 28.06 9.31
N PHE A 247 14.43 26.98 9.08
CA PHE A 247 15.47 26.50 10.01
C PHE A 247 16.88 26.95 9.61
N ILE A 248 17.14 27.13 8.32
CA ILE A 248 18.47 27.51 7.80
C ILE A 248 18.63 29.05 7.82
N GLY A 249 17.51 29.79 7.88
CA GLY A 249 17.47 31.22 7.64
C GLY A 249 17.52 31.52 6.14
N LYS A 250 16.76 32.52 5.68
CA LYS A 250 16.85 32.98 4.28
C LYS A 250 18.28 33.47 4.03
N LYS A 251 18.97 32.85 3.06
CA LYS A 251 20.04 33.57 2.36
C LYS A 251 19.36 34.66 1.54
N THR A 252 19.40 35.89 2.06
CA THR A 252 19.13 37.12 1.29
C THR A 252 20.04 37.19 0.07
#